data_AF-A0A6I7WQL1-F1
#
_entry.id   AF-A0A6I7WQL1-F1
#
_cell.length_a   1.000
_cell.length_b   1.000
_cell.length_c   1.000
_cell.angle_alpha   90.00
_cell.angle_beta   90.00
_cell.angle_gamma   90.00
#
_symmetry.space_group_name_H-M   'P 1'
#
loop_
_entity.id
_entity.type
_entity.pdbx_description
1 polymer ?
#
loop_
_entity_poly.entity_id
_entity_poly.type
_entity_poly.pdbx_seq_one_letter_code
_entity_poly.pdbx_strand_id
1 'polypeptide(L)'
;SPRFRSPWLAAIVLDGAGYHRSDQVVNKAKELNIKLHYLPPYSPNLNPIERLWKVMNEQVRNNKYFATAKEFRNQINHFFDDILPEIAESLNGRINDNFQVLHSAS
;
A
#
# COMPACT_ATOMS: atom_id res chain seq x y z
N SER A 1 -6.96 29.91 -9.78
CA SER A 1 -7.76 28.68 -9.67
C SER A 1 -7.90 28.31 -8.20
N PRO A 2 -9.11 28.25 -7.61
CA PRO A 2 -9.23 27.89 -6.20
C PRO A 2 -8.94 26.40 -6.06
N ARG A 3 -7.85 26.07 -5.37
CA ARG A 3 -7.55 24.68 -4.99
C ARG A 3 -8.70 24.20 -4.11
N PHE A 4 -9.51 23.26 -4.61
CA PHE A 4 -10.46 22.52 -3.80
C PHE A 4 -9.67 21.88 -2.64
N ARG A 5 -9.80 22.42 -1.44
CA ARG A 5 -9.28 21.75 -0.25
C ARG A 5 -10.23 20.59 0.05
N SER A 6 -9.68 19.38 0.09
CA SER A 6 -10.41 18.21 0.54
C SER A 6 -11.03 18.50 1.92
N PRO A 7 -12.31 18.18 2.16
CA PRO A 7 -12.92 18.35 3.49
C PRO A 7 -12.35 17.36 4.53
N TRP A 8 -11.58 16.35 4.07
CA TRP A 8 -10.97 15.31 4.90
C TRP A 8 -9.52 15.66 5.23
N LEU A 9 -9.11 15.38 6.47
CA LEU A 9 -7.71 15.57 6.91
C LEU A 9 -6.77 14.55 6.26
N ALA A 10 -7.26 13.34 6.02
CA ALA A 10 -6.52 12.29 5.33
C ALA A 10 -7.48 11.36 4.57
N ALA A 11 -6.95 10.64 3.58
CA ALA A 11 -7.63 9.56 2.90
C ALA A 11 -6.81 8.28 3.02
N ILE A 12 -7.44 7.18 3.40
CA ILE A 12 -6.80 5.85 3.53
C ILE A 12 -7.49 4.90 2.55
N VAL A 13 -6.69 4.20 1.75
CA VAL A 13 -7.17 3.13 0.86
C VAL A 13 -6.94 1.79 1.56
N LEU A 14 -8.00 1.01 1.72
CA LEU A 14 -8.03 -0.28 2.41
C LEU A 14 -8.42 -1.39 1.43
N ASP A 15 -7.82 -2.56 1.62
CA ASP A 15 -8.24 -3.76 0.90
C ASP A 15 -9.55 -4.35 1.47
N GLY A 16 -10.01 -5.44 0.87
CA GLY A 16 -11.24 -6.12 1.25
C GLY A 16 -11.18 -6.94 2.54
N ALA A 17 -10.09 -6.90 3.34
CA ALA A 17 -9.99 -7.71 4.54
C ALA A 17 -11.09 -7.35 5.56
N GLY A 18 -11.77 -8.35 6.12
CA GLY A 18 -13.00 -8.16 6.91
C GLY A 18 -12.84 -7.25 8.14
N TYR A 19 -11.64 -7.19 8.73
CA TYR A 19 -11.36 -6.34 9.89
C TYR A 19 -11.29 -4.84 9.55
N HIS A 20 -11.00 -4.47 8.30
CA HIS A 20 -11.02 -3.08 7.81
C HIS A 20 -12.42 -2.45 7.76
N ARG A 21 -13.47 -3.27 7.87
CA ARG A 21 -14.88 -2.87 7.83
C ARG A 21 -15.58 -2.95 9.18
N SER A 22 -14.83 -3.22 10.26
CA SER A 22 -15.41 -3.22 11.60
C SER A 22 -15.93 -1.83 11.99
N ASP A 23 -17.02 -1.79 12.74
CA ASP A 23 -17.61 -0.53 13.21
C ASP A 23 -16.61 0.31 14.01
N GLN A 24 -15.71 -0.33 14.75
CA GLN A 24 -14.64 0.34 15.49
C GLN A 24 -13.72 1.14 14.57
N VAL A 25 -13.28 0.55 13.45
CA VAL A 25 -12.40 1.21 12.47
C VAL A 25 -13.13 2.37 11.78
N VAL A 26 -14.38 2.14 11.37
CA VAL A 26 -15.19 3.17 10.69
C VAL A 26 -15.48 4.35 11.61
N ASN A 27 -15.85 4.08 12.87
CA ASN A 27 -16.14 5.13 13.85
C ASN A 27 -14.88 5.93 14.18
N LYS A 28 -13.73 5.26 14.35
CA LYS A 28 -12.47 5.96 14.62
C LYS A 28 -12.02 6.83 13.45
N ALA A 29 -12.20 6.37 12.21
CA ALA A 29 -11.89 7.16 11.02
C ALA A 29 -12.77 8.42 10.94
N LYS A 30 -14.06 8.31 11.27
CA LYS A 30 -14.97 9.47 11.35
C LYS A 30 -14.54 10.48 12.40
N GLU A 31 -14.18 10.02 13.61
CA GLU A 31 -13.67 10.89 14.69
C GLU A 31 -12.43 11.68 14.25
N LEU A 32 -11.55 11.05 13.47
CA LEU A 32 -10.30 11.64 13.00
C LEU A 32 -10.45 12.42 11.67
N ASN A 33 -11.67 12.56 11.15
CA ASN A 33 -11.95 13.16 9.83
C ASN A 33 -11.14 12.53 8.68
N ILE A 34 -11.03 11.20 8.72
CA ILE A 34 -10.34 10.38 7.74
C ILE A 34 -11.37 9.73 6.81
N LYS A 35 -11.15 9.86 5.49
CA LYS A 35 -11.94 9.16 4.49
C LYS A 35 -11.38 7.78 4.22
N LEU A 36 -12.19 6.74 4.43
CA LEU A 36 -11.84 5.37 4.05
C LEU A 36 -12.32 5.07 2.62
N HIS A 37 -11.42 4.57 1.78
CA HIS A 37 -11.70 4.07 0.44
C HIS A 37 -11.46 2.56 0.43
N TYR A 38 -12.43 1.78 0.01
CA TYR A 38 -12.28 0.32 -0.09
C TYR A 38 -12.05 -0.09 -1.54
N LEU A 39 -11.02 -0.89 -1.77
CA LEU A 39 -10.79 -1.49 -3.08
C LEU A 39 -11.88 -2.52 -3.43
N PRO A 40 -12.24 -2.67 -4.71
CA PRO A 40 -13.17 -3.71 -5.13
C PRO A 40 -12.60 -5.10 -4.82
N PRO A 41 -13.47 -6.08 -4.50
CA PRO A 41 -13.03 -7.45 -4.20
C PRO A 41 -12.30 -8.07 -5.41
N TYR A 42 -11.32 -8.93 -5.12
CA TYR A 42 -10.50 -9.66 -6.11
C TYR A 42 -9.62 -8.79 -7.03
N SER A 43 -9.13 -7.67 -6.50
CA SER A 43 -8.22 -6.78 -7.22
C SER A 43 -6.81 -6.70 -6.61
N PRO A 44 -6.06 -7.82 -6.49
CA PRO A 44 -4.69 -7.82 -5.94
C PRO A 44 -3.74 -6.91 -6.77
N ASN A 45 -4.01 -6.80 -8.07
CA ASN A 45 -3.28 -5.88 -8.97
C ASN A 45 -3.52 -4.39 -8.66
N LEU A 46 -4.55 -4.04 -7.89
CA LEU A 46 -4.92 -2.67 -7.51
C LEU A 46 -4.39 -2.26 -6.13
N ASN A 47 -3.68 -3.13 -5.40
CA ASN A 47 -3.16 -2.80 -4.08
C ASN A 47 -1.70 -2.36 -4.18
N PRO A 48 -1.37 -1.05 -4.10
CA PRO A 48 0.01 -0.58 -4.19
C PRO A 48 0.91 -1.19 -3.12
N ILE A 49 0.32 -1.58 -1.97
CA ILE A 49 1.04 -2.25 -0.90
C ILE A 49 1.55 -3.62 -1.33
N GLU A 50 0.80 -4.39 -2.15
CA GLU A 50 1.24 -5.69 -2.64
C GLU A 50 2.40 -5.56 -3.63
N ARG A 51 2.37 -4.51 -4.47
CA ARG A 51 3.50 -4.19 -5.37
C ARG A 51 4.73 -3.80 -4.56
N LEU A 52 4.57 -2.99 -3.53
CA LEU A 52 5.65 -2.62 -2.62
C LEU A 52 6.21 -3.85 -1.88
N TRP A 53 5.35 -4.75 -1.41
CA TRP A 53 5.77 -6.02 -0.78
C TRP A 53 6.54 -6.91 -1.75
N LYS A 54 6.15 -6.94 -3.03
CA LYS A 54 6.91 -7.65 -4.06
C LYS A 54 8.29 -7.05 -4.25
N VAL A 55 8.41 -5.72 -4.37
CA VAL A 55 9.70 -5.03 -4.47
C VAL A 55 10.56 -5.28 -3.22
N MET A 56 9.99 -5.17 -2.03
CA MET A 56 10.69 -5.48 -0.78
C MET A 56 11.19 -6.93 -0.78
N ASN A 57 10.35 -7.89 -1.18
CA ASN A 57 10.77 -9.29 -1.25
C ASN A 57 11.88 -9.50 -2.29
N GLU A 58 11.84 -8.84 -3.45
CA GLU A 58 12.91 -8.91 -4.45
C GLU A 58 14.25 -8.37 -3.89
N GLN A 59 14.21 -7.26 -3.13
CA GLN A 59 15.41 -6.64 -2.56
C GLN A 59 15.94 -7.37 -1.32
N VAL A 60 15.05 -7.81 -0.43
CA VAL A 60 15.40 -8.43 0.86
C VAL A 60 15.68 -9.93 0.71
N ARG A 61 15.03 -10.63 -0.23
CA ARG A 61 15.10 -12.10 -0.36
C ARG A 61 16.10 -12.59 -1.42
N ASN A 62 16.80 -11.73 -2.14
CA ASN A 62 17.92 -12.18 -2.97
C ASN A 62 19.03 -12.79 -2.07
N ASN A 63 18.95 -14.11 -1.86
CA ASN A 63 19.92 -14.98 -1.18
C ASN A 63 20.19 -14.74 0.31
N LYS A 64 19.18 -14.35 1.12
CA LYS A 64 19.35 -14.27 2.60
C LYS A 64 18.31 -15.10 3.35
N TYR A 65 18.81 -16.04 4.15
CA TYR A 65 18.05 -16.71 5.21
C TYR A 65 18.22 -15.91 6.51
N PHE A 66 17.12 -15.65 7.21
CA PHE A 66 17.15 -15.00 8.52
C PHE A 66 17.01 -16.06 9.60
N ALA A 67 18.03 -16.20 10.45
CA ALA A 67 18.00 -17.18 11.54
C ALA A 67 17.04 -16.76 12.66
N THR A 68 16.74 -15.45 12.75
CA THR A 68 15.85 -14.90 13.78
C THR A 68 14.84 -13.89 13.25
N ALA A 69 13.71 -13.76 13.95
CA ALA A 69 12.72 -12.71 13.67
C ALA A 69 13.29 -11.29 13.86
N LYS A 70 14.34 -11.11 14.68
CA LYS A 70 15.02 -9.82 14.89
C LYS A 70 15.80 -9.40 13.65
N GLU A 71 16.55 -10.33 13.06
CA GLU A 71 17.28 -10.06 11.82
C GLU A 71 16.34 -9.72 10.68
N PHE A 72 15.23 -10.45 10.58
CA PHE A 72 14.20 -10.15 9.58
C PHE A 72 13.62 -8.74 9.76
N ARG A 73 13.26 -8.34 11.00
CA ARG A 73 12.79 -6.99 11.29
C ARG A 73 13.82 -5.91 10.94
N ASN A 74 15.09 -6.13 11.26
CA ASN A 74 16.15 -5.17 10.95
C ASN A 74 16.29 -4.95 9.44
N GLN A 75 16.17 -6.01 8.63
CA GLN A 75 16.23 -5.88 7.18
C GLN A 75 14.98 -5.21 6.58
N ILE A 76 13.80 -5.44 7.17
CA ILE A 76 12.59 -4.70 6.81
C ILE A 76 12.79 -3.21 7.09
N ASN A 77 13.31 -2.84 8.27
CA ASN A 77 13.55 -1.44 8.62
C ASN A 77 14.57 -0.80 7.67
N HIS A 78 15.70 -1.47 7.42
CA HIS A 78 16.71 -1.01 6.45
C HIS A 78 16.12 -0.81 5.04
N PHE A 79 15.20 -1.69 4.61
CA PHE A 79 14.50 -1.49 3.36
C PHE A 79 13.68 -0.20 3.34
N PHE A 80 12.92 0.10 4.39
CA PHE A 80 12.10 1.31 4.45
C PHE A 80 12.91 2.59 4.65
N ASP A 81 14.00 2.52 5.41
CA ASP A 81 14.79 3.69 5.79
C ASP A 81 15.81 4.09 4.72
N ASP A 82 16.43 3.11 4.04
CA ASP A 82 17.55 3.36 3.14
C ASP A 82 17.24 2.99 1.68
N ILE A 83 16.74 1.77 1.44
CA ILE A 83 16.56 1.26 0.07
C ILE A 83 15.36 1.94 -0.62
N LEU A 84 14.22 2.05 0.07
CA LEU A 84 12.99 2.57 -0.51
C LEU A 84 13.15 4.02 -0.99
N PRO A 85 13.76 4.96 -0.23
CA PRO A 85 14.05 6.29 -0.72
C PRO A 85 14.95 6.32 -1.96
N GLU A 86 15.98 5.47 -2.02
CA GLU A 86 16.90 5.38 -3.16
C GLU A 86 16.20 4.92 -4.45
N ILE A 87 15.28 3.95 -4.34
CA ILE A 87 14.55 3.43 -5.50
C ILE A 87 13.23 4.17 -5.76
N ALA A 88 12.77 5.06 -4.87
CA ALA A 88 11.46 5.71 -4.93
C ALA A 88 11.20 6.42 -6.27
N GLU A 89 12.20 7.13 -6.80
CA GLU A 89 12.08 7.79 -8.10
C GLU A 89 11.88 6.79 -9.25
N SER A 90 12.57 5.64 -9.21
CA SER A 90 12.38 4.55 -10.17
C SER A 90 11.04 3.82 -10.00
N LEU A 91 10.49 3.82 -8.78
CA LEU A 91 9.22 3.19 -8.46
C LEU A 91 8.02 3.98 -8.96
N ASN A 92 8.13 5.30 -9.18
CA ASN A 92 7.05 6.08 -9.81
C ASN A 92 6.63 5.53 -11.19
N GLY A 93 7.53 4.84 -11.91
CA GLY A 93 7.20 4.17 -13.18
C GLY A 93 6.59 2.76 -13.03
N ARG A 94 6.94 2.01 -11.97
CA ARG A 94 6.49 0.62 -11.71
C ARG A 94 5.25 0.55 -10.80
N ILE A 95 5.12 1.50 -9.89
CA ILE A 95 3.98 1.73 -8.99
C ILE A 95 3.20 2.93 -9.55
N ASN A 96 2.88 2.90 -10.85
CA ASN A 96 1.89 3.80 -11.40
C ASN A 96 0.49 3.17 -11.35
N ASP A 97 -0.50 4.03 -11.25
CA ASP A 97 -1.93 3.73 -11.32
C ASP A 97 -2.40 3.52 -12.77
N ASN A 98 -1.54 3.06 -13.69
CA ASN A 98 -1.98 2.71 -15.05
C ASN A 98 -2.72 1.37 -15.03
N PHE A 99 -3.95 1.43 -14.55
CA PHE A 99 -4.92 0.36 -14.61
C PHE A 99 -5.33 0.16 -16.07
N GLN A 100 -4.94 -0.95 -16.67
CA GLN A 100 -5.59 -1.38 -17.91
C GLN A 100 -6.97 -1.92 -17.54
N VAL A 101 -8.01 -1.22 -17.99
CA VAL A 101 -9.38 -1.74 -17.93
C VAL A 101 -9.45 -2.93 -18.88
N LEU A 102 -9.42 -4.14 -18.34
CA LEU A 102 -9.73 -5.33 -19.13
C LEU A 102 -11.24 -5.32 -19.38
N HIS A 103 -11.63 -4.95 -20.59
CA HIS A 103 -12.97 -5.21 -21.07
C HIS A 103 -13.12 -6.73 -21.22
N SER A 104 -13.99 -7.34 -20.42
CA SER A 104 -14.40 -8.73 -20.64
C SER A 104 -14.94 -8.87 -22.05
N ALA A 105 -14.44 -9.87 -22.79
CA ALA A 105 -14.98 -10.23 -24.10
C ALA A 105 -16.43 -10.72 -23.93
N SER A 106 -17.30 -10.22 -24.80
CA SER A 106 -18.73 -10.52 -24.90
C SER A 106 -19.03 -12.00 -25.11
#